data_AF-A0AA40H9W5-F1
#
_entry.id   AF-A0AA40H9W5-F1
#
_cell.length_a   1.000
_cell.length_b   1.000
_cell.length_c   1.000
_cell.angle_alpha   90.00
_cell.angle_beta   90.00
_cell.angle_gamma   90.00
#
_symmetry.space_group_name_H-M   'P 1'
#
loop_
_entity.id
_entity.type
_entity.pdbx_description
1 polymer ?
#
loop_
_entity_poly.entity_id
_entity_poly.type
_entity_poly.pdbx_seq_one_letter_code
_entity_poly.pdbx_strand_id
1 'polypeptide(L)'
;MSLLGILLCLLTAPQGVLSQVQLQQSGPGLVKPSQTLSLTCSVSGYAINTDSCWSWIRQPVEKELEWMGRICGSGNTYYSPFIKSPTSISRDTAKNQYSLQLNSVTT
;
A
#
# COMPACT_ATOMS: atom_id res chain seq x y z
N MET A 1 -10.19 -33.84 29.21
CA MET A 1 -9.74 -34.16 27.83
C MET A 1 -9.98 -33.05 26.81
N SER A 2 -10.84 -32.06 27.08
CA SER A 2 -11.17 -30.97 26.13
C SER A 2 -10.16 -29.81 26.11
N LEU A 3 -9.60 -29.38 27.26
CA LEU A 3 -8.65 -28.24 27.29
C LEU A 3 -7.28 -28.56 26.68
N LEU A 4 -6.74 -29.77 26.91
CA LEU A 4 -5.43 -30.15 26.34
C LEU A 4 -5.48 -30.18 24.81
N GLY A 5 -6.58 -30.63 24.22
CA GLY A 5 -6.77 -30.66 22.76
C GLY A 5 -6.81 -29.26 22.14
N ILE A 6 -7.45 -28.29 22.81
CA ILE A 6 -7.50 -26.89 22.37
C ILE A 6 -6.12 -26.23 22.46
N LEU A 7 -5.35 -26.51 23.53
CA LEU A 7 -3.98 -25.99 23.68
C LEU A 7 -3.03 -26.55 22.61
N LEU A 8 -3.16 -27.83 22.27
CA LEU A 8 -2.38 -28.47 21.22
C LEU A 8 -2.66 -27.85 19.84
N CYS A 9 -3.92 -27.52 19.53
CA CYS A 9 -4.29 -26.88 18.27
C CYS A 9 -3.69 -25.48 18.08
N LEU A 10 -3.53 -24.70 19.17
CA LEU A 10 -2.90 -23.37 19.11
C LEU A 10 -1.37 -23.45 18.90
N LEU A 11 -0.74 -24.53 19.38
CA LEU A 11 0.70 -24.76 19.24
C LEU A 11 1.10 -25.35 17.88
N THR A 12 0.16 -25.98 17.16
CA THR A 12 0.39 -26.60 15.84
C THR A 12 -0.19 -25.81 14.68
N ALA A 13 -0.85 -24.66 14.94
CA ALA A 13 -1.21 -23.77 13.85
C ALA A 13 0.10 -23.29 13.20
N PRO A 14 0.29 -23.49 11.87
CA PRO A 14 1.46 -22.97 11.20
C PRO A 14 1.46 -21.46 11.46
N GLN A 15 2.49 -20.98 12.17
CA GLN A 15 2.76 -19.55 12.26
C GLN A 15 2.82 -19.09 10.80
N GLY A 16 1.91 -18.18 10.42
CA GLY A 16 1.70 -17.80 9.03
C GLY A 16 3.00 -17.49 8.30
N VAL A 17 2.97 -17.52 6.97
CA VAL A 17 4.14 -17.21 6.12
C VAL A 17 4.87 -15.98 6.68
N LEU A 18 6.09 -16.17 7.19
CA LEU A 18 6.93 -15.09 7.67
C LEU A 18 7.41 -14.32 6.45
N SER A 19 6.62 -13.34 6.00
CA SER A 19 7.11 -12.33 5.07
C SER A 19 8.04 -11.41 5.86
N GLN A 20 9.29 -11.31 5.43
CA GLN A 20 10.23 -10.33 5.97
C GLN A 20 9.73 -8.89 5.75
N VAL A 21 8.86 -8.66 4.76
CA VAL A 21 8.35 -7.33 4.40
C VAL A 21 6.86 -7.22 4.74
N GLN A 22 6.48 -6.15 5.44
CA GLN A 22 5.09 -5.81 5.74
C GLN A 22 4.74 -4.42 5.23
N LEU A 23 3.54 -4.29 4.65
CA LEU A 23 3.00 -3.04 4.12
C LEU A 23 1.73 -2.67 4.88
N GLN A 24 1.73 -1.52 5.54
CA GLN A 24 0.58 -1.01 6.27
C GLN A 24 0.08 0.28 5.63
N GLN A 25 -1.06 0.22 4.95
CA GLN A 25 -1.71 1.39 4.37
C GLN A 25 -2.52 2.15 5.43
N SER A 26 -2.51 3.47 5.33
CA SER A 26 -3.33 4.42 6.09
C SER A 26 -3.82 5.55 5.19
N GLY A 27 -4.89 6.24 5.60
CA GLY A 27 -5.54 7.30 4.84
C GLY A 27 -7.06 7.33 5.11
N PRO A 28 -7.80 8.28 4.53
CA PRO A 28 -9.24 8.34 4.68
C PRO A 28 -9.90 7.21 3.87
N GLY A 29 -10.94 6.59 4.43
CA GLY A 29 -11.69 5.54 3.74
C GLY A 29 -12.59 6.07 2.61
N LEU A 30 -13.15 7.27 2.77
CA LEU A 30 -14.00 7.93 1.79
C LEU A 30 -13.70 9.43 1.77
N VAL A 31 -13.67 10.00 0.56
CA VAL A 31 -13.55 11.45 0.34
C VAL A 31 -14.71 11.91 -0.56
N LYS A 32 -15.13 13.17 -0.42
CA LYS A 32 -16.12 13.74 -1.33
C LYS A 32 -15.49 14.05 -2.70
N PRO A 33 -16.30 14.13 -3.77
CA PRO A 33 -15.81 14.60 -5.06
C PRO A 33 -15.12 15.96 -4.94
N SER A 34 -14.12 16.20 -5.80
CA SER A 34 -13.25 17.39 -5.81
C SER A 34 -12.33 17.54 -4.58
N GLN A 35 -12.40 16.66 -3.58
CA GLN A 35 -11.44 16.63 -2.48
C GLN A 35 -10.15 15.90 -2.88
N THR A 36 -9.12 16.08 -2.05
CA THR A 36 -7.86 15.36 -2.19
C THR A 36 -7.91 14.07 -1.39
N LEU A 37 -7.60 12.95 -2.04
CA LEU A 37 -7.33 11.68 -1.37
C LEU A 37 -5.82 11.58 -1.11
N SER A 38 -5.42 11.40 0.14
CA SER A 38 -4.03 11.16 0.54
C SER A 38 -3.92 9.81 1.23
N LEU A 39 -3.18 8.89 0.62
CA LEU A 39 -2.87 7.58 1.18
C LEU A 39 -1.38 7.51 1.50
N THR A 40 -1.05 6.81 2.58
CA THR A 40 0.33 6.52 2.99
C THR A 40 0.47 5.03 3.23
N CYS A 41 1.61 4.47 2.87
CA CYS A 41 1.95 3.08 3.14
C CYS A 41 3.28 3.03 3.90
N SER A 42 3.27 2.44 5.09
CA SER A 42 4.46 2.20 5.90
C SER A 42 5.05 0.84 5.55
N VAL A 43 6.36 0.82 5.32
CA VAL A 43 7.11 -0.41 5.02
C VAL A 43 7.84 -0.85 6.30
N SER A 44 7.76 -2.13 6.63
CA SER A 44 8.51 -2.74 7.73
C SER A 44 9.34 -3.93 7.23
N GLY A 45 10.52 -4.11 7.81
CA GLY A 45 11.45 -5.19 7.47
C GLY A 45 12.17 -5.06 6.12
N TYR A 46 12.01 -3.91 5.44
CA TYR A 46 12.75 -3.55 4.24
C TYR A 46 12.87 -2.03 4.10
N ALA A 47 14.02 -1.54 3.63
CA ALA A 47 14.25 -0.11 3.47
C ALA A 47 13.70 0.38 2.13
N ILE A 48 12.97 1.49 2.15
CA ILE A 48 12.21 1.98 1.00
C ILE A 48 13.08 2.60 -0.11
N ASN A 49 14.35 2.89 0.21
CA ASN A 49 15.35 3.51 -0.65
C ASN A 49 16.43 2.54 -1.19
N THR A 50 16.17 1.24 -1.16
CA THR A 50 16.97 0.22 -1.86
C THR A 50 16.58 0.12 -3.34
N ASP A 51 17.06 -0.85 -4.09
CA ASP A 51 16.81 -1.05 -5.53
C ASP A 51 15.35 -1.38 -5.95
N SER A 52 14.42 -1.44 -5.00
CA SER A 52 13.03 -1.83 -5.24
C SER A 52 12.12 -0.64 -5.63
N CYS A 53 10.95 -0.92 -6.23
CA CYS A 53 9.95 0.09 -6.52
C CYS A 53 8.62 -0.22 -5.83
N TRP A 54 7.92 0.84 -5.43
CA TRP A 54 6.67 0.79 -4.66
C TRP A 54 5.53 1.31 -5.51
N SER A 55 4.60 0.43 -5.84
CA SER A 55 3.50 0.72 -6.75
C SER A 55 2.20 1.04 -6.02
N TRP A 56 1.41 1.91 -6.63
CA TRP A 56 0.00 2.11 -6.31
C TRP A 56 -0.86 1.49 -7.41
N ILE A 57 -1.87 0.72 -6.99
CA ILE A 57 -2.82 0.05 -7.86
C ILE A 57 -4.21 0.32 -7.28
N ARG A 58 -5.20 0.56 -8.13
CA ARG A 58 -6.61 0.64 -7.73
C ARG A 58 -7.43 -0.42 -8.44
N GLN A 59 -8.54 -0.80 -7.85
CA GLN A 59 -9.53 -1.65 -8.50
C GLN A 59 -10.90 -0.98 -8.45
N PRO A 60 -11.37 -0.39 -9.55
CA PRO A 60 -12.75 0.07 -9.63
C PRO A 60 -13.73 -1.10 -9.55
N VAL A 61 -14.94 -0.85 -9.07
CA VAL A 61 -16.02 -1.86 -9.03
C VAL A 61 -16.24 -2.40 -10.45
N GLU A 62 -16.30 -3.73 -10.57
CA GLU A 62 -16.48 -4.46 -11.85
C GLU A 62 -15.38 -4.23 -12.90
N LYS A 63 -14.20 -3.72 -12.51
CA LYS A 63 -13.06 -3.53 -13.42
C LYS A 63 -11.82 -4.30 -12.96
N GLU A 64 -10.90 -4.46 -13.91
CA GLU A 64 -9.58 -5.01 -13.66
C GLU A 64 -8.72 -4.07 -12.80
N LEU A 65 -7.59 -4.59 -12.31
CA LEU A 65 -6.60 -3.81 -11.59
C LEU A 65 -5.99 -2.74 -12.52
N GLU A 66 -6.07 -1.48 -12.10
CA GLU A 66 -5.48 -0.36 -12.80
C GLU A 66 -4.21 0.08 -12.06
N TRP A 67 -3.06 -0.08 -12.72
CA TRP A 67 -1.81 0.49 -12.22
C TRP A 67 -1.89 2.02 -12.28
N MET A 68 -1.54 2.67 -11.17
CA MET A 68 -1.59 4.12 -11.02
C MET A 68 -0.21 4.74 -11.21
N GLY A 69 0.80 4.11 -10.63
CA GLY A 69 2.16 4.64 -10.70
C GLY A 69 3.06 3.92 -9.72
N ARG A 70 4.34 4.29 -9.72
CA ARG A 70 5.30 3.79 -8.75
C ARG A 70 6.37 4.82 -8.45
N ILE A 71 6.99 4.68 -7.28
CA ILE A 71 8.24 5.37 -6.94
C ILE A 71 9.32 4.33 -6.64
N CYS A 72 10.48 4.49 -7.27
CA CYS A 72 11.61 3.58 -7.09
C CYS A 72 12.56 4.05 -5.99
N GLY A 73 13.40 3.13 -5.54
CA GLY A 73 14.59 3.34 -4.73
C GLY A 73 15.36 4.62 -4.97
N SER A 74 15.65 4.88 -6.24
CA SER A 74 16.36 6.07 -6.72
C SER A 74 15.60 7.38 -6.55
N GLY A 75 14.29 7.34 -6.25
CA GLY A 75 13.39 8.50 -6.25
C GLY A 75 12.65 8.71 -7.58
N ASN A 76 12.96 7.93 -8.62
CA ASN A 76 12.28 8.03 -9.90
C ASN A 76 10.79 7.67 -9.76
N THR A 77 9.92 8.55 -10.24
CA THR A 77 8.47 8.35 -10.28
C THR A 77 7.99 8.05 -11.69
N TYR A 78 7.10 7.08 -11.82
CA TYR A 78 6.42 6.74 -13.06
C TYR A 78 4.92 6.75 -12.83
N TYR A 79 4.17 7.34 -13.76
CA TYR A 79 2.72 7.48 -13.67
C TYR A 79 2.06 6.73 -14.81
N SER A 80 0.89 6.17 -14.54
CA SER A 80 0.03 5.61 -15.56
C SER A 80 -0.57 6.72 -16.42
N PRO A 81 -0.59 6.58 -17.76
CA PRO A 81 -1.20 7.57 -18.64
C PRO A 81 -2.72 7.64 -18.51
N PHE A 82 -3.34 6.69 -17.78
CA PHE A 82 -4.79 6.57 -17.66
C PHE A 82 -5.37 7.24 -16.41
N ILE A 83 -4.54 7.86 -15.56
CA ILE A 83 -5.07 8.60 -14.41
C ILE A 83 -5.59 9.96 -14.85
N LYS A 84 -6.86 10.23 -14.52
CA LYS A 84 -7.55 11.48 -14.87
C LYS A 84 -7.29 12.61 -13.87
N SER A 85 -7.08 12.27 -12.61
CA SER A 85 -6.83 13.23 -11.53
C SER A 85 -5.34 13.60 -11.45
N PRO A 86 -4.99 14.87 -11.19
CA PRO A 86 -3.61 15.23 -10.90
C PRO A 86 -3.09 14.37 -9.73
N THR A 87 -2.01 13.64 -10.00
CA THR A 87 -1.48 12.60 -9.10
C THR A 87 -0.07 12.93 -8.69
N SER A 88 0.24 12.76 -7.41
CA SER A 88 1.60 12.86 -6.87
C SER A 88 1.93 11.61 -6.08
N ILE A 89 3.08 11.00 -6.38
CA ILE A 89 3.64 9.90 -5.58
C ILE A 89 4.93 10.39 -4.95
N SER A 90 5.07 10.19 -3.65
CA SER A 90 6.25 10.64 -2.89
C SER A 90 6.71 9.60 -1.88
N ARG A 91 7.88 9.83 -1.30
CA ARG A 91 8.49 8.95 -0.31
C ARG A 91 9.16 9.75 0.80
N ASP A 92 8.99 9.26 2.02
CA ASP A 92 9.68 9.72 3.22
C ASP A 92 10.61 8.58 3.69
N THR A 93 11.90 8.71 3.41
CA THR A 93 12.89 7.70 3.76
C THR A 93 13.16 7.64 5.27
N ALA A 94 12.98 8.74 5.99
CA ALA A 94 13.16 8.80 7.43
C ALA A 94 12.06 8.01 8.16
N LYS A 95 10.84 7.99 7.61
CA LYS A 95 9.71 7.21 8.15
C LYS A 95 9.51 5.86 7.47
N ASN A 96 10.33 5.53 6.47
CA ASN A 96 10.18 4.34 5.65
C ASN A 96 8.77 4.20 5.03
N GLN A 97 8.28 5.31 4.47
CA GLN A 97 6.90 5.45 3.97
C GLN A 97 6.87 5.96 2.53
N TYR A 98 5.87 5.54 1.77
CA TYR A 98 5.51 6.14 0.48
C TYR A 98 4.05 6.54 0.46
N SER A 99 3.73 7.58 -0.31
CA SER A 99 2.40 8.19 -0.32
C SER A 99 1.89 8.41 -1.74
N LEU A 100 0.57 8.43 -1.86
CA LEU A 100 -0.18 8.80 -3.05
C LEU A 100 -1.12 9.95 -2.70
N GLN A 101 -1.05 11.03 -3.47
CA GLN A 101 -2.03 12.11 -3.45
C GLN A 101 -2.75 12.17 -4.78
N LEU A 102 -4.09 12.11 -4.74
CA LEU A 102 -4.97 12.33 -5.87
C LEU A 102 -5.77 13.60 -5.61
N ASN A 103 -5.52 14.62 -6.41
CA ASN A 103 -6.22 15.89 -6.29
C ASN A 103 -7.50 15.86 -7.12
N SER A 104 -8.54 16.54 -6.64
CA SER A 104 -9.82 16.65 -7.34
C SER A 104 -10.37 15.28 -7.75
N VAL A 105 -10.55 14.39 -6.78
CA VAL A 105 -11.07 13.04 -7.03
C VAL A 105 -12.45 13.15 -7.67
N THR A 106 -12.64 12.47 -8.80
CA THR A 106 -13.94 12.35 -9.46
C THR A 106 -14.66 11.11 -8.97
N THR A 107 -16.00 11.16 -8.94
CA THR A 107 -16.86 10.00 -8.68
C THR A 107 -16.70 8.94 -9.78
#